data_AF-A0A6L5YHR3-F1
#
_entry.id   AF-A0A6L5YHR3-F1
#
_cell.length_a   1.000
_cell.length_b   1.000
_cell.length_c   1.000
_cell.angle_alpha   90.00
_cell.angle_beta   90.00
_cell.angle_gamma   90.00
#
_symmetry.space_group_name_H-M   'P 1'
#
loop_
_entity.id
_entity.type
_entity.pdbx_description
1 polymer ?
#
loop_
_entity_poly.entity_id
_entity_poly.type
_entity_poly.pdbx_seq_one_letter_code
_entity_poly.pdbx_strand_id
1 'polypeptide(L)'
;METYLEKLLSQIRCKKARPYIAEEIRDHIECQIADNLSEGMTSEEAEKNAVADMGDPVEVGISLDRIHKPKIAWRLLVIVGILSLLGILIQQSILRQPGYQELETWRQEVYRYTTEGFVSCIVSFSCV
;
A
#
# COMPACT_ATOMS: atom_id res chain seq x y z
N MET A 1 -10.84 22.92 14.36
CA MET A 1 -10.79 21.47 14.12
C MET A 1 -10.13 21.08 12.79
N GLU A 2 -10.62 21.56 11.63
CA GLU A 2 -10.17 21.06 10.31
C GLU A 2 -8.66 21.18 10.05
N THR A 3 -8.01 22.27 10.47
CA THR A 3 -6.55 22.43 10.35
C THR A 3 -5.77 21.36 11.13
N TYR A 4 -6.31 20.84 12.23
CA TYR A 4 -5.70 19.74 12.99
C TYR A 4 -5.77 18.45 12.18
N LEU A 5 -6.96 18.12 11.65
CA LEU A 5 -7.18 16.94 10.80
C LEU A 5 -6.29 16.97 9.55
N GLU A 6 -6.19 18.10 8.86
CA GLU A 6 -5.32 18.25 7.69
C GLU A 6 -3.85 17.96 8.02
N LYS A 7 -3.34 18.54 9.11
CA LYS A 7 -1.96 18.32 9.56
C LYS A 7 -1.73 16.85 9.96
N LEU A 8 -2.66 16.24 10.69
CA LEU A 8 -2.58 14.83 11.09
C LEU A 8 -2.58 13.88 9.88
N LEU A 9 -3.55 14.06 8.97
CA LEU A 9 -3.70 13.22 7.78
C LEU A 9 -2.54 13.36 6.80
N SER A 10 -1.87 14.53 6.80
CA SER A 10 -0.66 14.74 5.98
C SER A 10 0.51 13.83 6.39
N GLN A 11 0.56 13.38 7.64
CA GLN A 11 1.59 12.45 8.14
C GLN A 11 1.33 11.00 7.70
N ILE A 12 0.09 10.66 7.32
CA ILE A 12 -0.30 9.30 6.98
C ILE A 12 -0.01 9.02 5.49
N ARG A 13 0.86 8.06 5.22
CA ARG A 13 1.28 7.67 3.86
C ARG A 13 0.19 6.89 3.13
N CYS A 14 -0.59 6.09 3.85
CA CYS A 14 -1.65 5.28 3.25
C CYS A 14 -2.86 6.13 2.89
N LYS A 15 -2.93 6.63 1.64
CA LYS A 15 -4.06 7.45 1.16
C LYS A 15 -5.43 6.77 1.29
N LYS A 16 -5.49 5.44 1.18
CA LYS A 16 -6.73 4.67 1.35
C LYS A 16 -7.24 4.65 2.79
N ALA A 17 -6.35 4.77 3.78
CA ALA A 17 -6.72 4.79 5.20
C ALA A 17 -7.11 6.18 5.70
N ARG A 18 -6.70 7.26 5.00
CA ARG A 18 -7.01 8.65 5.38
C ARG A 18 -8.50 8.93 5.62
N PRO A 19 -9.46 8.55 4.75
CA PRO A 19 -10.87 8.87 5.00
C PRO A 19 -11.41 8.20 6.27
N TYR A 20 -11.02 6.95 6.52
CA TYR A 20 -11.42 6.21 7.71
C TYR A 20 -10.86 6.84 9.00
N ILE A 21 -9.57 7.20 8.99
CA ILE A 21 -8.93 7.86 10.13
C ILE A 21 -9.51 9.26 10.36
N ALA A 22 -9.85 9.98 9.29
CA ALA A 22 -10.46 11.30 9.39
C ALA A 22 -11.84 11.25 10.07
N GLU A 23 -12.63 10.22 9.76
CA GLU A 23 -13.94 9.96 10.39
C GLU A 23 -13.77 9.61 11.87
N GLU A 24 -12.94 8.63 12.20
CA GLU A 24 -12.70 8.20 13.59
C GLU A 24 -12.23 9.35 14.49
N ILE A 25 -11.28 10.16 14.01
CA ILE A 25 -10.74 11.28 14.78
C ILE A 25 -11.76 12.44 14.86
N ARG A 26 -12.52 12.69 13.80
CA ARG A 26 -13.58 13.71 13.84
C ARG A 26 -14.65 13.33 14.85
N ASP A 27 -15.15 12.09 14.79
CA ASP A 27 -16.16 11.58 15.72
C ASP A 27 -15.66 11.67 17.17
N HIS A 28 -14.38 11.34 17.41
CA HIS A 28 -13.80 11.45 18.74
C HIS A 28 -13.75 12.90 19.26
N ILE A 29 -13.35 13.86 18.43
CA ILE A 29 -13.34 15.29 18.78
C ILE A 29 -14.76 15.80 19.00
N GLU A 30 -15.72 15.40 18.17
CA GLU A 30 -17.13 15.78 18.30
C GLU A 30 -17.74 15.25 19.61
N CYS A 31 -17.41 14.03 20.02
CA CYS A 31 -17.78 13.50 21.33
C CYS A 31 -17.21 14.36 22.47
N GLN A 32 -15.92 14.72 22.43
CA GLN A 32 -15.32 15.58 23.45
C GLN A 32 -15.95 16.99 23.49
N ILE A 33 -16.34 17.52 22.34
CA ILE A 33 -17.07 18.80 22.27
C ILE A 33 -18.43 18.67 22.95
N ALA A 34 -19.17 17.59 22.69
CA ALA A 34 -20.46 17.35 23.32
C ALA A 34 -20.36 17.20 24.84
N ASP A 35 -19.32 16.51 25.32
CA ASP A 35 -19.04 16.37 26.76
C ASP A 35 -18.73 17.75 27.38
N ASN A 36 -17.82 18.53 26.78
CA ASN A 36 -17.46 19.87 27.24
C ASN A 36 -18.67 20.84 27.24
N LEU A 37 -19.55 20.75 26.24
CA LEU A 37 -20.80 21.52 26.19
C LEU A 37 -21.74 21.13 27.34
N SER A 38 -21.81 19.85 27.68
CA SER A 38 -22.62 19.35 28.80
C SER A 38 -22.11 19.84 30.16
N GLU A 39 -20.81 20.11 30.26
CA GLU A 39 -20.16 20.72 31.43
C GLU A 39 -20.37 22.24 31.52
N GLY A 40 -21.06 22.83 30.55
CA GLY A 40 -21.43 24.25 30.53
C GLY A 40 -20.43 25.16 29.82
N MET A 41 -19.47 24.61 29.08
CA MET A 41 -18.57 25.40 28.22
C MET A 41 -19.32 25.99 27.03
N THR A 42 -18.82 27.11 26.51
CA THR A 42 -19.30 27.65 25.22
C THR A 42 -18.81 26.79 24.06
N SER A 43 -19.49 26.84 22.90
CA SER A 43 -19.12 26.04 21.73
C SER A 43 -17.68 26.27 21.27
N GLU A 44 -17.19 27.52 21.33
CA GLU A 44 -15.82 27.86 20.92
C GLU A 44 -14.78 27.35 21.91
N GLU A 45 -15.07 27.41 23.22
CA GLU A 45 -14.21 26.86 24.26
C GLU A 45 -14.20 25.33 24.21
N ALA A 46 -15.35 24.70 24.02
CA ALA A 46 -15.48 23.26 23.89
C ALA A 46 -14.68 22.70 22.70
N GLU A 47 -14.76 23.34 21.52
CA GLU A 47 -13.96 22.95 20.35
C GLU A 47 -12.47 23.14 20.60
N LYS A 48 -12.08 24.29 21.16
CA LYS A 48 -10.67 24.58 21.42
C LYS A 48 -10.06 23.59 22.42
N ASN A 49 -10.78 23.26 23.48
CA ASN A 49 -10.34 22.30 24.49
C ASN A 49 -10.27 20.89 23.91
N ALA A 50 -11.30 20.43 23.20
CA ALA A 50 -11.29 19.12 22.55
C ALA A 50 -10.11 18.97 21.59
N VAL A 51 -9.85 19.97 20.73
CA VAL A 51 -8.69 19.92 19.82
C VAL A 51 -7.36 19.99 20.57
N ALA A 52 -7.28 20.72 21.68
CA ALA A 52 -6.06 20.79 22.49
C ALA A 52 -5.76 19.47 23.21
N ASP A 53 -6.79 18.77 23.68
CA ASP A 53 -6.68 17.47 24.36
C ASP A 53 -6.19 16.37 23.42
N MET A 54 -6.42 16.52 22.12
CA MET A 54 -5.86 15.63 21.09
C MET A 54 -4.32 15.71 20.96
N GLY A 55 -3.71 16.79 21.45
CA GLY A 55 -2.25 16.98 21.43
C GLY A 55 -1.70 17.48 20.09
N ASP A 56 -0.45 17.12 19.78
CA ASP A 56 0.20 17.53 18.53
C ASP A 56 -0.24 16.66 17.34
N PRO A 57 -0.87 17.25 16.29
CA PRO A 57 -1.31 16.48 15.12
C PRO A 57 -0.18 15.75 14.39
N VAL A 58 1.07 16.24 14.48
CA VAL A 58 2.21 15.59 13.83
C VAL A 58 2.59 14.31 14.55
N GLU A 59 2.78 14.36 15.87
CA GLU A 59 3.09 13.19 16.68
C GLU A 59 2.00 12.12 16.59
N VAL A 60 0.73 12.51 16.74
CA VAL A 60 -0.42 11.60 16.61
C VAL A 60 -0.47 11.00 15.21
N GLY A 61 -0.29 11.81 14.16
CA GLY A 61 -0.29 11.34 12.77
C GLY A 61 0.82 10.32 12.46
N ILE A 62 2.03 10.51 13.01
CA ILE A 62 3.14 9.55 12.88
C ILE A 62 2.80 8.24 13.60
N SER A 63 2.19 8.31 14.78
CA SER A 63 1.76 7.12 15.53
C SER A 63 0.72 6.30 14.75
N LEU A 64 -0.23 7.00 14.12
CA LEU A 64 -1.30 6.39 13.30
C LEU A 64 -0.76 5.79 12.01
N ASP A 65 0.20 6.45 11.34
CA ASP A 65 0.88 5.92 10.15
C ASP A 65 1.61 4.60 10.44
N ARG A 66 2.19 4.46 11.63
CA ARG A 66 2.88 3.23 12.05
C ARG A 66 1.92 2.05 12.19
N ILE A 67 0.74 2.27 12.74
CA ILE A 67 -0.29 1.23 12.92
C ILE A 67 -0.93 0.86 11.58
N HIS A 68 -1.19 1.87 10.74
CA HIS A 68 -1.84 1.70 9.42
C HIS A 68 -0.86 1.44 8.27
N LYS A 69 0.36 0.98 8.56
CA LYS A 69 1.37 0.73 7.53
C LYS A 69 0.91 -0.41 6.61
N PRO A 70 0.82 -0.20 5.27
CA PRO A 70 0.53 -1.28 4.34
C PRO A 70 1.64 -2.33 4.42
N LYS A 71 1.28 -3.54 4.85
CA LYS A 71 2.20 -4.68 4.93
C LYS A 71 2.41 -5.23 3.53
N ILE A 72 3.32 -4.61 2.77
CA ILE A 72 3.83 -5.23 1.54
C ILE A 72 4.54 -6.51 1.96
N ALA A 73 4.07 -7.66 1.47
CA ALA A 73 4.66 -8.96 1.72
C ALA A 73 5.99 -9.09 0.94
N TRP A 74 7.01 -8.33 1.34
CA TRP A 74 8.33 -8.30 0.71
C TRP A 74 8.95 -9.69 0.55
N ARG A 75 8.74 -10.57 1.53
CA ARG A 75 9.16 -11.98 1.44
C ARG A 75 8.50 -12.69 0.26
N LEU A 76 7.20 -12.47 0.03
CA LEU A 76 6.48 -13.04 -1.10
C LEU A 76 6.98 -12.47 -2.43
N LEU A 77 7.23 -11.16 -2.52
CA LEU A 77 7.79 -10.54 -3.72
C LEU A 77 9.16 -11.13 -4.09
N VAL A 78 10.03 -11.34 -3.10
CA VAL A 78 11.34 -11.97 -3.32
C VAL A 78 11.19 -13.41 -3.83
N ILE A 79 10.28 -14.20 -3.25
CA ILE A 79 10.02 -15.58 -3.69
C ILE A 79 9.53 -15.60 -5.14
N VAL A 80 8.56 -14.73 -5.49
CA VAL A 80 8.06 -14.60 -6.86
C VAL A 80 9.17 -14.20 -7.82
N GLY A 81 10.03 -13.25 -7.42
CA GLY A 81 11.19 -12.84 -8.23
C GLY A 81 12.19 -13.98 -8.50
N ILE A 82 12.51 -14.78 -7.47
CA ILE A 82 13.41 -15.93 -7.61
C ILE A 82 12.79 -17.00 -8.53
N LEU A 83 11.51 -17.33 -8.33
CA LEU A 83 10.82 -18.33 -9.17
C LEU A 83 10.75 -17.89 -10.63
N SER A 84 10.46 -16.62 -10.89
CA SER A 84 10.47 -16.04 -12.24
C SER A 84 11.86 -16.12 -12.88
N LEU A 85 12.91 -15.78 -12.14
CA LEU A 85 14.29 -15.87 -12.65
C LEU A 85 14.69 -17.32 -12.97
N LEU A 86 14.37 -18.27 -12.09
CA LEU A 86 14.62 -19.69 -12.33
C LEU A 86 13.85 -20.19 -13.56
N GLY A 87 12.59 -19.78 -13.73
CA GLY A 87 11.79 -20.10 -14.90
C GLY A 87 12.46 -19.63 -16.20
N ILE A 88 12.95 -18.39 -16.23
CA ILE A 88 13.67 -17.84 -17.39
C ILE A 88 14.95 -18.63 -17.65
N LEU A 89 15.75 -18.94 -16.62
CA LEU A 89 16.99 -19.69 -16.77
C LEU A 89 16.75 -21.11 -17.34
N ILE A 90 15.71 -21.79 -16.87
CA ILE A 90 15.33 -23.11 -17.38
C ILE A 90 14.90 -23.00 -18.84
N GLN A 91 14.06 -22.02 -19.19
CA GLN A 91 13.63 -21.77 -20.57
C GLN A 91 14.82 -21.49 -21.50
N GLN A 92 15.76 -20.63 -21.09
CA GLN A 92 16.99 -20.34 -21.83
C GLN A 92 17.87 -21.58 -22.01
N SER A 93 17.99 -22.40 -20.96
CA SER A 93 18.73 -23.65 -21.04
C SER A 93 18.11 -24.63 -22.05
N ILE A 94 16.78 -24.75 -22.08
CA ILE A 94 16.06 -25.64 -23.01
C ILE A 94 16.25 -25.16 -24.46
N LEU A 95 16.10 -23.86 -24.72
CA LEU A 95 16.29 -23.30 -26.06
C LEU A 95 17.70 -23.49 -26.62
N ARG A 96 18.71 -23.61 -25.73
CA ARG A 96 20.11 -23.80 -26.11
C ARG A 96 20.48 -25.28 -26.35
N GLN A 97 19.63 -26.24 -25.98
CA GLN A 97 19.94 -27.65 -26.18
C GLN A 97 19.83 -28.05 -27.67
N PRO A 98 20.75 -28.89 -28.18
CA PRO A 98 20.69 -29.37 -29.57
C PRO A 98 19.43 -30.20 -29.85
N GLY A 99 18.92 -30.94 -28.85
CA GLY A 99 17.67 -31.69 -28.96
C GLY A 99 16.43 -30.80 -29.16
N TYR A 100 16.49 -29.50 -28.84
CA TYR A 100 15.43 -28.55 -29.19
C TYR A 100 15.32 -28.37 -30.71
N GLN A 101 16.45 -28.37 -31.43
CA GLN A 101 16.49 -28.21 -32.89
C GLN A 101 15.94 -29.43 -33.62
N GLU A 102 15.95 -30.61 -32.99
CA GLU A 102 15.37 -31.84 -33.53
C GLU A 102 13.85 -31.96 -33.29
N LEU A 103 13.24 -31.04 -32.53
CA LEU A 103 11.80 -31.01 -32.34
C LEU A 103 11.07 -30.52 -33.60
N GLU A 104 9.83 -30.98 -33.78
CA GLU A 104 8.94 -30.46 -34.82
C GLU A 104 8.82 -28.93 -34.73
N THR A 105 8.82 -28.27 -35.89
CA THR A 105 8.82 -26.80 -36.01
C THR A 105 7.65 -26.15 -35.28
N TRP A 106 6.47 -26.76 -35.30
CA TRP A 106 5.30 -26.29 -34.54
C TRP A 106 5.55 -26.28 -33.03
N ARG A 107 6.25 -27.28 -32.49
CA ARG A 107 6.59 -27.33 -31.06
C ARG A 107 7.60 -26.24 -30.70
N GLN A 108 8.60 -25.99 -31.54
CA GLN A 108 9.56 -24.90 -31.34
C GLN A 108 8.86 -23.53 -31.31
N GLU A 109 7.92 -23.31 -32.22
CA GLU A 109 7.17 -22.06 -32.29
C GLU A 109 6.27 -21.83 -31.07
N VAL A 110 5.61 -22.88 -30.58
CA VAL A 110 4.82 -22.84 -29.34
C VAL A 110 5.70 -22.52 -28.13
N TYR A 111 6.89 -23.14 -28.00
CA TYR A 111 7.82 -22.81 -26.92
C TYR A 111 8.31 -21.36 -27.01
N ARG A 112 8.70 -20.89 -28.19
CA ARG A 112 9.14 -19.50 -28.40
C ARG A 112 8.05 -18.49 -28.00
N TYR A 113 6.83 -18.67 -28.49
CA TYR A 113 5.70 -17.79 -28.16
C TYR A 113 5.40 -17.79 -26.65
N THR A 114 5.48 -18.96 -26.00
CA THR A 114 5.27 -19.09 -24.55
C THR A 114 6.36 -18.36 -23.76
N THR A 115 7.63 -18.46 -24.18
CA THR A 115 8.74 -17.75 -23.52
C THR A 115 8.65 -16.23 -23.71
N GLU A 116 8.32 -15.77 -24.91
CA GLU A 116 8.15 -14.35 -25.22
C GLU A 116 6.96 -13.75 -24.46
N GLY A 117 5.84 -14.46 -24.37
CA GLY A 117 4.67 -14.06 -23.60
C GLY A 117 4.96 -13.95 -22.10
N PHE A 118 5.69 -14.91 -21.53
CA PHE A 118 6.09 -14.88 -20.12
C PHE A 118 7.01 -13.70 -19.79
N VAL A 119 8.00 -13.44 -20.65
CA VAL A 119 8.93 -12.29 -20.51
C VAL A 119 8.17 -10.96 -20.63
N SER A 120 7.26 -10.84 -21.60
CA SER A 120 6.41 -9.65 -21.80
C SER A 120 5.54 -9.36 -20.57
N CYS A 121 4.94 -10.39 -19.96
CA CYS A 121 4.16 -10.27 -18.74
C CYS A 121 4.99 -9.76 -17.55
N ILE A 122 6.22 -10.26 -17.37
CA ILE A 122 7.12 -9.82 -16.29
C ILE A 122 7.53 -8.36 -16.48
N VAL A 123 7.89 -7.97 -17.70
CA VAL A 123 8.26 -6.57 -18.02
C VAL A 123 7.06 -5.65 -17.81
N SER A 124 5.86 -6.05 -18.19
CA SER A 124 4.64 -5.26 -18.01
C SER A 124 4.28 -5.08 -16.53
N PHE A 125 4.48 -6.11 -15.70
CA PHE A 125 4.31 -6.03 -14.24
C PHE A 125 5.35 -5.15 -13.55
N SER A 126 6.50 -4.89 -14.19
CA SER A 126 7.56 -4.05 -13.64
C SER A 126 7.40 -2.56 -13.97
N CYS A 127 6.47 -2.20 -14.87
CA CYS A 127 6.18 -0.82 -15.31
C CYS A 127 4.94 -0.20 -14.65
N VAL A 128 4.30 -0.89 -13.70
CA VAL A 128 3.14 -0.41 -12.91
C VAL A 128 3.58 -0.21 -11.46
#